data_AF-A0A959F8W0-F1
#
_entry.id   AF-A0A959F8W0-F1
#
_cell.length_a   1.000
_cell.length_b   1.000
_cell.length_c   1.000
_cell.angle_alpha   90.00
_cell.angle_beta   90.00
_cell.angle_gamma   90.00
#
_symmetry.space_group_name_H-M   'P 1'
#
loop_
_entity.id
_entity.type
_entity.pdbx_description
1 polymer ?
#
loop_
_entity_poly.entity_id
_entity_poly.type
_entity_poly.pdbx_seq_one_letter_code
_entity_poly.pdbx_strand_id
1 'polypeptide(L)'
;MNKQVSFEVEAYALFKNVDETLLKLNPIIRKDGYEFVLFDFAELEEKFSDLYSLPKKYEIKKRIKLGPDKIVSYEFLSAYGNHSFGENTIHWKKKTLFLKRIESFHRPVTSLLNDETEKLLFQITEKEKRSGFKAVLDKLESSHENAINVETAIKIGGEFQRFKNELIRKLQLFKNGDLICPVEFQIEKSSREIVYILTAGVSKPSSNNSFSISDEEVEKLRIHLSQDLESTALTELAESLFFSSYEVHDYKVRFTILMSALESLFNRSKDQISHIIARHLALIISSGKEEFETMYNRVKKLYGIRSQIVHGQSVKFKEDIIDQTNELQDLTRTAILYCMKSKKTKDELFSYLNAKGY
;
A
#
# COMPACT_ATOMS: atom_id res chain seq x y z
N MET A 1 20.26 7.44 39.15
CA MET A 1 19.93 8.02 37.83
C MET A 1 20.48 7.10 36.76
N ASN A 2 19.64 6.25 36.18
CA ASN A 2 20.04 5.47 35.01
C ASN A 2 20.05 6.42 33.80
N LYS A 3 21.21 6.59 33.17
CA LYS A 3 21.35 7.42 31.97
C LYS A 3 20.59 6.71 30.85
N GLN A 4 19.46 7.27 30.45
CA GLN A 4 18.64 6.70 29.39
C GLN A 4 19.47 6.61 28.11
N VAL A 5 19.65 5.39 27.61
CA VAL A 5 20.35 5.16 26.35
C VAL A 5 19.30 5.19 25.25
N SER A 6 19.41 6.17 24.36
CA SER A 6 18.67 6.23 23.10
C SER A 6 19.67 6.34 21.98
N PHE A 7 19.35 5.76 20.82
CA PHE A 7 20.19 5.87 19.65
C PHE A 7 19.41 6.53 18.51
N GLU A 8 20.13 7.29 17.70
CA GLU A 8 19.60 7.98 16.54
C GLU A 8 19.38 6.97 15.39
N VAL A 9 18.18 6.89 14.84
CA VAL A 9 17.81 5.95 13.77
C VAL A 9 17.35 6.65 12.50
N GLU A 10 17.56 5.97 11.37
CA GLU A 10 16.94 6.26 10.08
C GLU A 10 15.84 5.23 9.80
N ALA A 11 14.73 5.64 9.17
CA ALA A 11 13.64 4.74 8.80
C ALA A 11 13.48 4.63 7.29
N TYR A 12 13.28 3.40 6.82
CA TYR A 12 13.17 3.04 5.41
C TYR A 12 11.99 2.09 5.17
N ALA A 13 11.36 2.21 4.01
CA ALA A 13 10.33 1.30 3.53
C ALA A 13 10.61 0.94 2.08
N LEU A 14 10.71 -0.35 1.77
CA LEU A 14 10.99 -0.86 0.43
C LEU A 14 9.72 -0.77 -0.42
N PHE A 15 9.74 -0.05 -1.53
CA PHE A 15 8.65 -0.05 -2.51
C PHE A 15 8.99 -0.98 -3.66
N LYS A 16 8.07 -1.90 -4.00
CA LYS A 16 8.18 -2.79 -5.17
C LYS A 16 7.09 -2.53 -6.19
N ASN A 17 7.35 -3.03 -7.41
CA ASN A 17 6.49 -2.87 -8.57
C ASN A 17 6.24 -1.39 -8.90
N VAL A 18 7.31 -0.61 -8.75
CA VAL A 18 7.42 0.83 -9.02
C VAL A 18 8.69 1.07 -9.82
N ASP A 19 8.79 2.21 -10.48
CA ASP A 19 10.02 2.64 -11.14
C ASP A 19 10.59 3.95 -10.57
N GLU A 20 11.67 4.45 -11.17
CA GLU A 20 12.35 5.67 -10.71
C GLU A 20 11.52 6.96 -10.91
N THR A 21 10.39 6.90 -11.62
CA THR A 21 9.52 8.07 -11.78
C THR A 21 8.86 8.50 -10.47
N LEU A 22 8.77 7.63 -9.46
CA LEU A 22 8.32 8.01 -8.12
C LEU A 22 9.21 9.07 -7.47
N LEU A 23 10.47 9.22 -7.89
CA LEU A 23 11.35 10.30 -7.43
C LEU A 23 10.77 11.69 -7.76
N LYS A 24 9.90 11.81 -8.77
CA LYS A 24 9.17 13.04 -9.10
C LYS A 24 8.24 13.50 -7.97
N LEU A 25 7.92 12.63 -7.00
CA LEU A 25 7.13 12.98 -5.82
C LEU A 25 7.94 13.70 -4.74
N ASN A 26 9.27 13.64 -4.76
CA ASN A 26 10.11 14.22 -3.70
C ASN A 26 9.81 15.70 -3.41
N PRO A 27 9.64 16.58 -4.42
CA PRO A 27 9.23 17.98 -4.16
C PRO A 27 7.90 18.12 -3.41
N ILE A 28 7.02 17.12 -3.51
CA ILE A 28 5.69 17.12 -2.88
C ILE A 28 5.76 16.56 -1.46
N ILE A 29 6.46 15.44 -1.25
CA ILE A 29 6.46 14.72 0.04
C ILE A 29 7.56 15.17 1.02
N ARG A 30 8.58 15.90 0.55
CA ARG A 30 9.64 16.43 1.42
C ARG A 30 9.13 17.38 2.49
N LYS A 31 8.05 18.11 2.20
CA LYS A 31 7.38 18.99 3.18
C LYS A 31 6.82 18.21 4.37
N ASP A 32 6.52 16.92 4.18
CA ASP A 32 6.00 16.01 5.20
C ASP A 32 7.12 15.25 5.91
N GLY A 33 8.39 15.52 5.58
CA GLY A 33 9.56 14.90 6.20
C GLY A 33 10.02 13.58 5.54
N TYR A 34 9.57 13.30 4.31
CA TYR A 34 9.86 12.04 3.61
C TYR A 34 10.39 12.26 2.19
N GLU A 35 11.16 11.30 1.69
CA GLU A 35 11.61 11.28 0.30
C GLU A 35 11.79 9.86 -0.22
N PHE A 36 11.61 9.67 -1.52
CA PHE A 36 12.06 8.47 -2.21
C PHE A 36 13.55 8.56 -2.50
N VAL A 37 14.26 7.49 -2.22
CA VAL A 37 15.69 7.29 -2.52
C VAL A 37 15.86 6.03 -3.33
N LEU A 38 16.85 6.05 -4.23
CA LEU A 38 17.14 4.96 -5.14
C LEU A 38 18.54 4.43 -4.82
N PHE A 39 18.65 3.13 -4.55
CA PHE A 39 19.94 2.47 -4.34
C PHE A 39 20.18 1.49 -5.48
N ASP A 40 21.38 1.51 -6.04
CA ASP A 40 21.79 0.39 -6.90
C ASP A 40 22.23 -0.83 -6.09
N PHE A 41 22.46 -1.96 -6.75
CA PHE A 41 22.80 -3.19 -6.03
C PHE A 41 24.13 -3.14 -5.29
N ALA A 42 25.12 -2.36 -5.75
CA ALA A 42 26.38 -2.22 -5.02
C ALA A 42 26.15 -1.42 -3.73
N GLU A 43 25.37 -0.34 -3.80
CA GLU A 43 24.96 0.41 -2.61
C GLU A 43 24.08 -0.41 -1.67
N LEU A 44 23.18 -1.25 -2.21
CA LEU A 44 22.34 -2.14 -1.41
C LEU A 44 23.16 -3.18 -0.66
N GLU A 45 24.12 -3.80 -1.34
CA GLU A 45 25.04 -4.75 -0.72
C GLU A 45 25.87 -4.08 0.37
N GLU A 46 26.40 -2.88 0.10
CA GLU A 46 27.20 -2.14 1.07
C GLU A 46 26.38 -1.70 2.29
N LYS A 47 25.17 -1.18 2.08
CA LYS A 47 24.38 -0.51 3.13
C LYS A 47 23.37 -1.42 3.82
N PHE A 48 22.92 -2.48 3.16
CA PHE A 48 21.73 -3.27 3.56
C PHE A 48 21.88 -4.77 3.29
N SER A 49 23.09 -5.35 3.27
CA SER A 49 23.25 -6.80 3.07
C SER A 49 22.52 -7.62 4.15
N ASP A 50 22.51 -7.12 5.39
CA ASP A 50 21.88 -7.72 6.55
C ASP A 50 20.35 -7.81 6.42
N LEU A 51 19.72 -6.87 5.71
CA LEU A 51 18.29 -6.93 5.35
C LEU A 51 17.94 -8.22 4.59
N TYR A 52 18.91 -8.80 3.87
CA TYR A 52 18.74 -10.02 3.08
C TYR A 52 19.36 -11.24 3.75
N SER A 53 19.50 -11.22 5.08
CA SER A 53 20.12 -12.30 5.87
C SER A 53 21.59 -12.56 5.54
N LEU A 54 22.31 -11.56 5.02
CA LEU A 54 23.74 -11.65 4.75
C LEU A 54 24.52 -10.77 5.76
N PRO A 55 25.34 -11.35 6.64
CA PRO A 55 26.01 -10.57 7.69
C PRO A 55 26.93 -9.52 7.06
N LYS A 56 27.06 -8.33 7.66
CA LYS A 56 27.90 -7.22 7.13
C LYS A 56 29.34 -7.62 6.81
N LYS A 57 29.88 -8.59 7.56
CA LYS A 57 31.21 -9.16 7.33
C LYS A 57 31.01 -10.59 6.84
N TYR A 58 31.00 -10.76 5.53
CA TYR A 58 30.99 -12.06 4.87
C TYR A 58 32.15 -12.16 3.89
N GLU A 59 32.57 -13.39 3.63
CA GLU A 59 33.63 -13.67 2.66
C GLU A 59 33.05 -13.62 1.24
N ILE A 60 33.58 -12.73 0.41
CA ILE A 60 33.19 -12.62 -1.00
C ILE A 60 33.97 -13.66 -1.79
N LYS A 61 33.31 -14.75 -2.22
CA LYS A 61 33.97 -15.79 -3.02
C LYS A 61 33.97 -15.46 -4.50
N LYS A 62 32.95 -14.73 -4.96
CA LYS A 62 32.78 -14.39 -6.38
C LYS A 62 32.18 -13.00 -6.56
N ARG A 63 32.75 -12.23 -7.47
CA ARG A 63 32.25 -10.91 -7.89
C ARG A 63 31.55 -11.01 -9.25
N ILE A 64 30.41 -10.34 -9.36
CA ILE A 64 29.60 -10.25 -10.57
C ILE A 64 29.59 -8.80 -11.06
N LYS A 65 30.00 -8.59 -12.31
CA LYS A 65 29.97 -7.29 -12.97
C LYS A 65 28.57 -7.01 -13.50
N LEU A 66 27.94 -5.95 -13.00
CA LEU A 66 26.58 -5.54 -13.37
C LEU A 66 26.55 -4.36 -14.34
N GLY A 67 27.68 -3.67 -14.54
CA GLY A 67 27.87 -2.54 -15.44
C GLY A 67 29.34 -2.13 -15.46
N PRO A 68 29.73 -1.05 -16.14
CA PRO A 68 31.13 -0.60 -16.24
C PRO A 68 31.83 -0.52 -14.88
N ASP A 69 31.14 0.05 -13.88
CA ASP A 69 31.67 0.36 -12.55
C ASP A 69 30.85 -0.28 -11.41
N LYS A 70 29.97 -1.23 -11.72
CA LYS A 70 29.10 -1.87 -10.72
C LYS A 70 29.50 -3.31 -10.51
N ILE A 71 30.00 -3.61 -9.32
CA ILE A 71 30.42 -4.95 -8.92
C ILE A 71 29.67 -5.32 -7.64
N VAL A 72 29.05 -6.48 -7.65
CA VAL A 72 28.37 -7.05 -6.48
C VAL A 72 28.89 -8.45 -6.20
N SER A 73 28.76 -8.92 -4.96
CA SER A 73 29.05 -10.31 -4.65
C SER A 73 27.96 -11.24 -5.18
N TYR A 74 28.37 -12.48 -5.50
CA TYR A 74 27.42 -13.54 -5.84
C TYR A 74 26.55 -13.92 -4.63
N GLU A 75 27.14 -13.89 -3.44
CA GLU A 75 26.47 -14.18 -2.17
C GLU A 75 25.32 -13.21 -1.92
N PHE A 76 25.53 -11.90 -2.13
CA PHE A 76 24.47 -10.90 -2.04
C PHE A 76 23.38 -11.14 -3.08
N LEU A 77 23.74 -11.35 -4.35
CA LEU A 77 22.74 -11.63 -5.39
C LEU A 77 21.92 -12.89 -5.09
N SER A 78 22.56 -13.93 -4.55
CA SER A 78 21.87 -15.15 -4.15
C SER A 78 20.97 -14.91 -2.94
N ALA A 79 21.46 -14.21 -1.91
CA ALA A 79 20.68 -13.86 -0.73
C ALA A 79 19.47 -13.01 -1.10
N TYR A 80 19.68 -11.96 -1.91
CA TYR A 80 18.64 -11.11 -2.46
C TYR A 80 17.60 -11.93 -3.23
N GLY A 81 18.01 -12.70 -4.24
CA GLY A 81 17.09 -13.46 -5.09
C GLY A 81 16.28 -14.54 -4.36
N ASN A 82 16.84 -15.10 -3.28
CA ASN A 82 16.17 -16.09 -2.43
C ASN A 82 15.32 -15.45 -1.33
N HIS A 83 15.46 -14.14 -1.09
CA HIS A 83 14.66 -13.43 -0.10
C HIS A 83 13.27 -13.14 -0.65
N SER A 84 12.25 -13.20 0.21
CA SER A 84 10.88 -12.71 -0.11
C SER A 84 10.87 -11.25 -0.59
N PHE A 85 11.92 -10.49 -0.23
CA PHE A 85 12.11 -9.09 -0.62
C PHE A 85 12.93 -8.91 -1.89
N GLY A 86 13.58 -9.94 -2.43
CA GLY A 86 14.32 -9.82 -3.69
C GLY A 86 13.81 -10.68 -4.85
N GLU A 87 12.76 -11.49 -4.67
CA GLU A 87 12.24 -12.41 -5.72
C GLU A 87 11.99 -11.76 -7.11
N ASN A 88 12.37 -12.54 -8.14
CA ASN A 88 11.99 -12.62 -9.57
C ASN A 88 11.90 -11.36 -10.43
N THR A 89 12.38 -10.23 -9.95
CA THR A 89 12.65 -9.08 -10.81
C THR A 89 14.15 -8.84 -10.83
N ILE A 90 14.88 -9.64 -11.61
CA ILE A 90 16.07 -9.09 -12.28
C ILE A 90 15.53 -8.09 -13.33
N HIS A 91 14.93 -7.01 -12.84
CA HIS A 91 14.59 -5.87 -13.66
C HIS A 91 15.91 -5.28 -14.11
N TRP A 92 16.02 -5.09 -15.41
CA TRP A 92 17.16 -4.60 -16.18
C TRP A 92 17.87 -3.34 -15.61
N LYS A 93 17.27 -2.62 -14.64
CA LYS A 93 17.85 -1.43 -14.02
C LYS A 93 18.64 -1.66 -12.73
N LYS A 94 18.56 -2.84 -12.07
CA LYS A 94 19.41 -3.20 -10.90
C LYS A 94 19.43 -2.13 -9.79
N LYS A 95 18.25 -1.58 -9.52
CA LYS A 95 18.01 -0.48 -8.59
C LYS A 95 16.77 -0.79 -7.77
N THR A 96 16.74 -0.31 -6.53
CA THR A 96 15.65 -0.51 -5.60
C THR A 96 15.24 0.82 -5.00
N LEU A 97 13.93 1.07 -4.93
CA LEU A 97 13.36 2.31 -4.44
C LEU A 97 12.92 2.14 -2.99
N PHE A 98 13.33 3.07 -2.13
CA PHE A 98 12.89 3.14 -0.75
C PHE A 98 12.22 4.48 -0.48
N LEU A 99 11.18 4.48 0.33
CA LEU A 99 10.72 5.67 1.03
C LEU A 99 11.57 5.82 2.29
N LYS A 100 12.19 6.99 2.47
CA LYS A 100 13.04 7.34 3.61
C LYS A 100 12.40 8.48 4.39
N ARG A 101 12.46 8.42 5.72
CA ARG A 101 12.25 9.59 6.59
C ARG A 101 13.52 10.45 6.57
N ILE A 102 13.40 11.72 6.21
CA ILE A 102 14.53 12.65 6.02
C ILE A 102 15.25 12.88 7.35
N GLU A 103 14.47 13.22 8.38
CA GLU A 103 14.99 13.44 9.72
C GLU A 103 15.10 12.11 10.47
N SER A 104 16.29 11.85 10.97
CA SER A 104 16.52 10.82 11.96
C SER A 104 15.83 11.18 13.27
N PHE A 105 15.56 10.16 14.07
CA PHE A 105 14.90 10.33 15.37
C PHE A 105 15.54 9.42 16.40
N HIS A 106 15.33 9.72 17.68
CA HIS A 106 15.85 8.90 18.76
C HIS A 106 14.90 7.75 19.04
N ARG A 107 15.41 6.52 18.96
CA ARG A 107 14.72 5.33 19.44
C ARG A 107 15.25 5.00 20.84
N PRO A 108 14.40 4.84 21.86
CA PRO A 108 14.84 4.36 23.16
C PRO A 108 15.33 2.91 23.02
N VAL A 109 16.39 2.56 23.75
CA VAL A 109 16.88 1.17 23.80
C VAL A 109 15.78 0.31 24.45
N THR A 110 15.14 -0.54 23.65
CA THR A 110 14.08 -1.45 24.09
C THR A 110 14.62 -2.74 24.69
N SER A 111 15.90 -2.83 25.06
CA SER A 111 16.53 -4.03 25.66
C SER A 111 15.92 -4.51 26.99
N LEU A 112 14.82 -3.89 27.43
CA LEU A 112 14.01 -4.24 28.60
C LEU A 112 12.57 -4.68 28.24
N LEU A 113 12.15 -4.57 26.98
CA LEU A 113 10.87 -5.10 26.50
C LEU A 113 11.11 -6.53 26.03
N ASN A 114 10.51 -7.51 26.70
CA ASN A 114 10.55 -8.88 26.24
C ASN A 114 9.84 -9.00 24.87
N ASP A 115 10.15 -10.03 24.09
CA ASP A 115 9.53 -10.32 22.78
C ASP A 115 7.98 -10.29 22.83
N GLU A 116 7.39 -10.59 23.99
CA GLU A 116 5.95 -10.51 24.21
C GLU A 116 5.43 -9.07 24.16
N THR A 117 6.16 -8.10 24.72
CA THR A 117 5.75 -6.69 24.71
C THR A 117 5.90 -6.09 23.32
N GLU A 118 6.93 -6.45 22.55
CA GLU A 118 7.02 -6.05 21.13
C GLU A 118 5.90 -6.67 20.29
N LYS A 119 5.58 -7.95 20.49
CA LYS A 119 4.42 -8.59 19.84
C LYS A 119 3.09 -7.94 20.25
N LEU A 120 2.94 -7.56 21.51
CA LEU A 120 1.73 -6.91 22.01
C LEU A 120 1.59 -5.50 21.40
N LEU A 121 2.67 -4.73 21.36
CA LEU A 121 2.73 -3.42 20.70
C LEU A 121 2.38 -3.51 19.22
N PHE A 122 2.87 -4.54 18.53
CA PHE A 122 2.54 -4.81 17.14
C PHE A 122 1.06 -5.15 16.94
N GLN A 123 0.50 -6.01 17.79
CA GLN A 123 -0.93 -6.33 17.75
C GLN A 123 -1.81 -5.12 18.06
N ILE A 124 -1.29 -4.15 18.81
CA ILE A 124 -1.98 -2.92 19.18
C ILE A 124 -2.03 -1.94 18.02
N THR A 125 -0.92 -1.69 17.33
CA THR A 125 -0.89 -0.83 16.13
C THR A 125 -1.79 -1.35 15.02
N GLU A 126 -1.94 -2.67 14.87
CA GLU A 126 -2.94 -3.24 13.95
C GLU A 126 -4.39 -3.15 14.48
N LYS A 127 -4.59 -3.14 15.81
CA LYS A 127 -5.91 -3.11 16.46
C LYS A 127 -6.37 -1.71 16.89
N GLU A 128 -5.72 -0.63 16.47
CA GLU A 128 -6.13 0.76 16.78
C GLU A 128 -7.58 1.10 16.38
N LYS A 129 -8.30 0.20 15.70
CA LYS A 129 -9.76 0.25 15.52
C LYS A 129 -10.62 -0.23 16.71
N ARG A 130 -10.08 -0.78 17.81
CA ARG A 130 -10.89 -1.28 18.97
C ARG A 130 -10.33 -0.88 20.33
N SER A 131 -11.24 -0.64 21.28
CA SER A 131 -11.14 -0.09 22.65
C SER A 131 -10.11 -0.68 23.64
N GLY A 132 -9.15 -1.50 23.19
CA GLY A 132 -8.14 -2.16 24.05
C GLY A 132 -6.85 -1.36 24.30
N PHE A 133 -6.61 -0.27 23.56
CA PHE A 133 -5.38 0.53 23.65
C PHE A 133 -5.12 1.08 25.06
N LYS A 134 -6.17 1.66 25.66
CA LYS A 134 -6.11 2.30 26.98
C LYS A 134 -5.73 1.31 28.08
N ALA A 135 -6.30 0.11 28.09
CA ALA A 135 -6.02 -0.91 29.10
C ALA A 135 -4.58 -1.45 29.06
N VAL A 136 -3.91 -1.38 27.91
CA VAL A 136 -2.50 -1.77 27.79
C VAL A 136 -1.58 -0.61 28.18
N LEU A 137 -1.90 0.62 27.77
CA LEU A 137 -1.22 1.82 28.26
C LEU A 137 -1.26 1.88 29.79
N ASP A 138 -2.45 1.70 30.39
CA ASP A 138 -2.62 1.71 31.85
C ASP A 138 -1.74 0.64 32.55
N LYS A 139 -1.52 -0.51 31.92
CA LYS A 139 -0.59 -1.56 32.44
C LYS A 139 0.87 -1.14 32.32
N LEU A 140 1.27 -0.52 31.21
CA LEU A 140 2.65 -0.05 31.00
C LEU A 140 2.98 1.17 31.86
N GLU A 141 2.03 2.07 32.06
CA GLU A 141 2.13 3.30 32.87
C GLU A 141 2.36 3.01 34.36
N SER A 142 1.87 1.87 34.87
CA SER A 142 2.15 1.43 36.25
C SER A 142 3.63 1.13 36.52
N SER A 143 4.47 1.07 35.48
CA SER A 143 5.94 1.00 35.55
C SER A 143 6.57 2.38 35.24
N HIS A 144 6.44 3.30 36.19
CA HIS A 144 6.50 4.76 36.02
C HIS A 144 7.74 5.40 35.33
N GLU A 145 8.87 4.72 35.13
CA GLU A 145 10.03 5.29 34.42
C GLU A 145 10.13 4.88 32.92
N ASN A 146 9.38 3.86 32.49
CA ASN A 146 9.48 3.33 31.12
C ASN A 146 8.36 3.80 30.16
N ALA A 147 7.24 4.30 30.69
CA ALA A 147 6.03 4.57 29.90
C ALA A 147 6.17 5.72 28.89
N ILE A 148 6.79 6.84 29.29
CA ILE A 148 6.98 8.03 28.42
C ILE A 148 7.82 7.69 27.17
N ASN A 149 8.76 6.77 27.32
CA ASN A 149 9.66 6.35 26.26
C ASN A 149 9.00 5.39 25.27
N VAL A 150 8.16 4.49 25.79
CA VAL A 150 7.38 3.57 24.97
C VAL A 150 6.35 4.34 24.14
N GLU A 151 5.63 5.30 24.72
CA GLU A 151 4.66 6.12 24.00
C GLU A 151 5.31 6.92 22.86
N THR A 152 6.47 7.54 23.12
CA THR A 152 7.20 8.30 22.10
C THR A 152 7.70 7.40 20.97
N ALA A 153 8.22 6.21 21.29
CA ALA A 153 8.68 5.24 20.28
C ALA A 153 7.53 4.69 19.43
N ILE A 154 6.39 4.37 20.06
CA ILE A 154 5.16 3.95 19.38
C ILE A 154 4.68 5.05 18.45
N LYS A 155 4.65 6.29 18.95
CA LYS A 155 4.19 7.44 18.17
C LYS A 155 5.06 7.66 16.94
N ILE A 156 6.38 7.63 17.09
CA ILE A 156 7.30 7.89 15.98
C ILE A 156 7.28 6.75 14.94
N GLY A 157 7.29 5.48 15.38
CA GLY A 157 7.15 4.34 14.47
C GLY A 157 5.79 4.36 13.77
N GLY A 158 4.73 4.67 14.52
CA GLY A 158 3.37 4.82 14.01
C GLY A 158 3.23 5.95 13.00
N GLU A 159 3.92 7.07 13.17
CA GLU A 159 3.93 8.19 12.21
C GLU A 159 4.47 7.78 10.84
N PHE A 160 5.60 7.05 10.81
CA PHE A 160 6.17 6.59 9.54
C PHE A 160 5.26 5.57 8.86
N GLN A 161 4.78 4.58 9.60
CA GLN A 161 3.86 3.57 9.10
C GLN A 161 2.57 4.21 8.58
N ARG A 162 2.00 5.16 9.32
CA ARG A 162 0.78 5.90 8.93
C ARG A 162 1.00 6.70 7.67
N PHE A 163 2.09 7.47 7.57
CA PHE A 163 2.40 8.24 6.36
C PHE A 163 2.57 7.33 5.15
N LYS A 164 3.37 6.26 5.29
CA LYS A 164 3.60 5.26 4.23
C LYS A 164 2.29 4.63 3.76
N ASN A 165 1.46 4.15 4.69
CA ASN A 165 0.19 3.51 4.35
C ASN A 165 -0.76 4.50 3.66
N GLU A 166 -0.85 5.74 4.16
CA GLU A 166 -1.65 6.78 3.52
C GLU A 166 -1.13 7.15 2.13
N LEU A 167 0.20 7.17 1.94
CA LEU A 167 0.81 7.41 0.63
C LEU A 167 0.47 6.28 -0.35
N ILE A 168 0.65 5.02 0.04
CA ILE A 168 0.30 3.84 -0.78
C ILE A 168 -1.18 3.89 -1.18
N ARG A 169 -2.05 4.12 -0.19
CA ARG A 169 -3.48 4.27 -0.34
C ARG A 169 -3.83 5.35 -1.37
N LYS A 170 -3.27 6.56 -1.21
CA LYS A 170 -3.50 7.68 -2.14
C LYS A 170 -2.96 7.39 -3.54
N LEU A 171 -1.82 6.75 -3.68
CA LEU A 171 -1.26 6.36 -4.98
C LEU A 171 -2.15 5.33 -5.70
N GLN A 172 -2.61 4.30 -5.00
CA GLN A 172 -3.54 3.30 -5.54
C GLN A 172 -4.92 3.88 -5.87
N LEU A 173 -5.35 4.94 -5.17
CA LEU A 173 -6.53 5.73 -5.50
C LEU A 173 -6.30 6.73 -6.63
N PHE A 174 -5.06 7.03 -7.01
CA PHE A 174 -4.78 7.93 -8.14
C PHE A 174 -4.93 7.20 -9.48
N LYS A 175 -4.31 6.02 -9.61
CA LYS A 175 -4.41 5.19 -10.81
C LYS A 175 -4.05 3.73 -10.55
N ASN A 176 -4.24 2.88 -11.56
CA ASN A 176 -3.83 1.47 -11.53
C ASN A 176 -2.31 1.33 -11.41
N GLY A 177 -1.88 0.44 -10.52
CA GLY A 177 -0.52 -0.04 -10.37
C GLY A 177 -0.41 -0.87 -9.10
N ASP A 178 0.15 -2.07 -9.21
CA ASP A 178 0.18 -3.03 -8.11
C ASP A 178 1.37 -2.77 -7.18
N LEU A 179 1.45 -1.54 -6.67
CA LEU A 179 2.51 -1.10 -5.79
C LEU A 179 2.37 -1.77 -4.42
N ILE A 180 3.48 -2.25 -3.87
CA ILE A 180 3.50 -2.93 -2.57
C ILE A 180 4.70 -2.43 -1.74
N CYS A 181 4.58 -2.56 -0.42
CA CYS A 181 5.66 -2.28 0.51
C CYS A 181 5.91 -3.48 1.44
N PRO A 182 6.71 -4.47 1.01
CA PRO A 182 6.84 -5.73 1.74
C PRO A 182 7.69 -5.63 3.01
N VAL A 183 8.55 -4.61 3.14
CA VAL A 183 9.38 -4.44 4.32
C VAL A 183 9.57 -2.97 4.68
N GLU A 184 9.52 -2.72 5.97
CA GLU A 184 9.90 -1.49 6.65
C GLU A 184 10.98 -1.82 7.67
N PHE A 185 11.97 -0.96 7.83
CA PHE A 185 13.06 -1.21 8.77
C PHE A 185 13.68 0.09 9.25
N GLN A 186 14.37 0.02 10.38
CA GLN A 186 15.12 1.14 10.95
C GLN A 186 16.57 0.75 11.18
N ILE A 187 17.46 1.70 10.93
CA ILE A 187 18.90 1.53 11.09
C ILE A 187 19.43 2.53 12.09
N GLU A 188 20.20 2.05 13.07
CA GLU A 188 20.96 2.92 13.95
C GLU A 188 22.06 3.65 13.16
N LYS A 189 22.14 4.97 13.30
CA LYS A 189 23.02 5.81 12.48
C LYS A 189 24.51 5.58 12.75
N SER A 190 24.88 5.27 13.99
CA SER A 190 26.26 5.05 14.45
C SER A 190 26.81 3.69 14.01
N SER A 191 26.10 2.61 14.30
CA SER A 191 26.50 1.23 14.03
C SER A 191 26.12 0.75 12.62
N ARG A 192 25.16 1.45 12.00
CA ARG A 192 24.46 1.04 10.77
C ARG A 192 23.71 -0.28 10.92
N GLU A 193 23.45 -0.76 12.13
CA GLU A 193 22.74 -2.02 12.37
C GLU A 193 21.23 -1.85 12.20
N ILE A 194 20.57 -2.84 11.59
CA ILE A 194 19.13 -2.91 11.57
C ILE A 194 18.64 -3.21 12.99
N VAL A 195 17.98 -2.23 13.59
CA VAL A 195 17.45 -2.29 14.96
C VAL A 195 15.97 -2.68 14.99
N TYR A 196 15.31 -2.67 13.83
CA TYR A 196 13.91 -2.98 13.69
C TYR A 196 13.60 -3.37 12.25
N ILE A 197 12.80 -4.43 12.09
CA ILE A 197 12.27 -4.86 10.81
C ILE A 197 10.80 -5.24 10.98
N LEU A 198 9.96 -4.68 10.11
CA LEU A 198 8.57 -5.03 9.97
C LEU A 198 8.36 -5.58 8.56
N THR A 199 7.90 -6.82 8.50
CA THR A 199 7.63 -7.51 7.25
C THR A 199 6.13 -7.59 7.06
N ALA A 200 5.63 -7.03 5.96
CA ALA A 200 4.27 -7.35 5.54
C ALA A 200 4.29 -8.80 5.03
N GLY A 201 3.24 -9.57 5.28
CA GLY A 201 3.13 -10.96 4.80
C GLY A 201 3.48 -11.07 3.31
N VAL A 202 3.97 -12.25 2.88
CA VAL A 202 4.48 -12.50 1.52
C VAL A 202 3.44 -12.12 0.47
N SER A 203 3.48 -10.87 0.02
CA SER A 203 2.61 -10.32 -1.00
C SER A 203 3.48 -10.16 -2.23
N LYS A 204 3.36 -11.10 -3.17
CA LYS A 204 3.84 -10.83 -4.54
C LYS A 204 2.88 -9.77 -5.11
N PRO A 205 3.31 -8.93 -6.06
CA PRO A 205 2.35 -8.10 -6.78
C PRO A 205 1.36 -9.00 -7.52
N SER A 206 0.08 -8.61 -7.54
CA SER A 206 -0.99 -9.37 -8.18
C SER A 206 -0.86 -9.40 -9.72
N SER A 207 -0.17 -8.43 -10.31
CA SER A 207 0.12 -8.34 -11.74
C SER A 207 1.49 -7.70 -12.00
N ASN A 208 1.95 -7.75 -13.25
CA ASN A 208 3.16 -7.06 -13.70
C ASN A 208 2.92 -5.57 -14.01
N ASN A 209 1.77 -5.00 -13.60
CA ASN A 209 1.47 -3.60 -13.87
C ASN A 209 2.20 -2.69 -12.88
N SER A 210 3.39 -2.24 -13.26
CA SER A 210 4.22 -1.37 -12.45
C SER A 210 3.65 0.04 -12.34
N PHE A 211 3.68 0.62 -11.15
CA PHE A 211 3.31 2.01 -10.94
C PHE A 211 4.43 2.95 -11.42
N SER A 212 4.09 3.82 -12.38
CA SER A 212 4.97 4.86 -12.92
C SER A 212 4.24 6.20 -12.96
N ILE A 213 4.93 7.32 -13.15
CA ILE A 213 4.38 8.68 -13.15
C ILE A 213 4.95 9.45 -14.35
N SER A 214 4.08 9.80 -15.31
CA SER A 214 4.45 10.67 -16.43
C SER A 214 4.62 12.12 -15.96
N ASP A 215 5.29 12.95 -16.75
CA ASP A 215 5.49 14.36 -16.38
C ASP A 215 4.15 15.14 -16.31
N GLU A 216 3.19 14.78 -17.17
CA GLU A 216 1.84 15.37 -17.20
C GLU A 216 0.99 14.94 -15.99
N GLU A 217 1.35 13.83 -15.34
CA GLU A 217 0.64 13.31 -14.17
C GLU A 217 1.12 13.93 -12.86
N VAL A 218 2.36 14.44 -12.79
CA VAL A 218 2.95 14.98 -11.55
C VAL A 218 2.04 16.04 -10.93
N GLU A 219 1.51 16.94 -11.77
CA GLU A 219 0.65 18.02 -11.29
C GLU A 219 -0.70 17.50 -10.77
N LYS A 220 -1.31 16.58 -11.50
CA LYS A 220 -2.58 15.95 -11.10
C LYS A 220 -2.40 15.19 -9.79
N LEU A 221 -1.27 14.50 -9.64
CA LEU A 221 -0.93 13.75 -8.45
C LEU A 221 -0.63 14.67 -7.27
N ARG A 222 0.03 15.81 -7.48
CA ARG A 222 0.20 16.85 -6.45
C ARG A 222 -1.14 17.32 -5.87
N ILE A 223 -2.10 17.62 -6.75
CA ILE A 223 -3.46 18.01 -6.37
C ILE A 223 -4.18 16.85 -5.67
N HIS A 224 -4.02 15.62 -6.16
CA HIS A 224 -4.62 14.43 -5.55
C HIS A 224 -4.08 14.14 -4.15
N LEU A 225 -2.77 14.25 -3.95
CA LEU A 225 -2.12 14.02 -2.65
C LEU A 225 -2.51 15.06 -1.60
N SER A 226 -2.85 16.28 -2.01
CA SER A 226 -3.33 17.34 -1.11
C SER A 226 -4.82 17.25 -0.79
N GLN A 227 -5.60 16.41 -1.49
CA GLN A 227 -7.02 16.22 -1.19
C GLN A 227 -7.22 15.52 0.15
N ASP A 228 -8.23 16.01 0.88
CA ASP A 228 -8.85 15.31 2.00
C ASP A 228 -9.72 14.17 1.44
N LEU A 229 -9.14 12.97 1.43
CA LEU A 229 -9.77 11.74 0.99
C LEU A 229 -10.08 10.84 2.19
N GLU A 230 -10.63 11.39 3.27
CA GLU A 230 -11.04 10.61 4.42
C GLU A 230 -12.13 9.58 4.08
N SER A 231 -11.98 8.38 4.62
CA SER A 231 -12.99 7.33 4.52
C SER A 231 -14.27 7.75 5.24
N THR A 232 -15.40 7.61 4.57
CA THR A 232 -16.73 7.83 5.15
C THR A 232 -17.36 6.51 5.53
N ALA A 233 -18.43 6.53 6.35
CA ALA A 233 -19.22 5.33 6.64
C ALA A 233 -19.78 4.66 5.36
N LEU A 234 -19.99 5.43 4.29
CA LEU A 234 -20.40 4.90 2.99
C LEU A 234 -19.26 4.15 2.26
N THR A 235 -18.02 4.63 2.39
CA THR A 235 -16.89 4.14 1.59
C THR A 235 -15.98 3.17 2.31
N GLU A 236 -16.03 3.09 3.65
CA GLU A 236 -15.09 2.28 4.45
C GLU A 236 -15.00 0.83 3.98
N LEU A 237 -16.14 0.16 3.78
CA LEU A 237 -16.16 -1.24 3.34
C LEU A 237 -15.67 -1.39 1.89
N ALA A 238 -16.10 -0.50 0.99
CA ALA A 238 -15.71 -0.51 -0.41
C ALA A 238 -14.20 -0.34 -0.57
N GLU A 239 -13.65 0.57 0.22
CA GLU A 239 -12.24 0.89 0.27
C GLU A 239 -11.41 -0.27 0.83
N SER A 240 -11.86 -0.87 1.94
CA SER A 240 -11.23 -2.06 2.49
C SER A 240 -11.17 -3.19 1.46
N LEU A 241 -12.28 -3.47 0.76
CA LEU A 241 -12.32 -4.48 -0.30
C LEU A 241 -11.40 -4.10 -1.47
N PHE A 242 -11.42 -2.84 -1.89
CA PHE A 242 -10.56 -2.35 -2.98
C PHE A 242 -9.08 -2.55 -2.67
N PHE A 243 -8.61 -2.22 -1.46
CA PHE A 243 -7.21 -2.42 -1.09
C PHE A 243 -6.84 -3.89 -0.91
N SER A 244 -7.71 -4.70 -0.30
CA SER A 244 -7.51 -6.15 -0.23
C SER A 244 -7.41 -6.78 -1.62
N SER A 245 -8.01 -6.19 -2.65
CA SER A 245 -7.91 -6.70 -4.02
C SER A 245 -6.48 -6.71 -4.58
N TYR A 246 -5.58 -5.83 -4.09
CA TYR A 246 -4.16 -5.80 -4.48
C TYR A 246 -3.34 -6.92 -3.84
N GLU A 247 -3.85 -7.56 -2.80
CA GLU A 247 -3.21 -8.67 -2.10
C GLU A 247 -3.60 -10.04 -2.72
N VAL A 248 -4.55 -10.04 -3.67
CA VAL A 248 -5.09 -11.25 -4.27
C VAL A 248 -4.48 -11.51 -5.65
N HIS A 249 -3.84 -12.68 -5.79
CA HIS A 249 -3.23 -13.14 -7.04
C HIS A 249 -4.21 -13.72 -8.07
N ASP A 250 -5.26 -14.40 -7.60
CA ASP A 250 -6.24 -14.98 -8.50
C ASP A 250 -7.16 -13.89 -9.05
N TYR A 251 -7.10 -13.65 -10.36
CA TYR A 251 -7.89 -12.59 -11.00
C TYR A 251 -9.40 -12.79 -10.85
N LYS A 252 -9.91 -14.02 -10.76
CA LYS A 252 -11.35 -14.25 -10.55
C LYS A 252 -11.77 -13.86 -9.13
N VAL A 253 -10.92 -14.15 -8.14
CA VAL A 253 -11.14 -13.71 -6.76
C VAL A 253 -11.02 -12.18 -6.67
N ARG A 254 -9.97 -11.58 -7.27
CA ARG A 254 -9.78 -10.13 -7.33
C ARG A 254 -10.97 -9.42 -7.98
N PHE A 255 -11.45 -9.93 -9.12
CA PHE A 255 -12.65 -9.45 -9.81
C PHE A 255 -13.89 -9.50 -8.91
N THR A 256 -14.05 -10.59 -8.16
CA THR A 256 -15.18 -10.77 -7.22
C THR A 256 -15.12 -9.77 -6.06
N ILE A 257 -13.93 -9.51 -5.51
CA ILE A 257 -13.71 -8.52 -4.45
C ILE A 257 -14.03 -7.11 -4.95
N LEU A 258 -13.56 -6.74 -6.14
CA LEU A 258 -13.84 -5.43 -6.74
C LEU A 258 -15.34 -5.23 -7.00
N MET A 259 -16.03 -6.25 -7.52
CA MET A 259 -17.49 -6.18 -7.69
C MET A 259 -18.20 -6.07 -6.33
N SER A 260 -17.70 -6.75 -5.30
CA SER A 260 -18.22 -6.64 -3.93
C SER A 260 -18.02 -5.23 -3.37
N ALA A 261 -16.92 -4.55 -3.72
CA ALA A 261 -16.71 -3.15 -3.36
C ALA A 261 -17.78 -2.25 -3.99
N LEU A 262 -18.08 -2.42 -5.28
CA LEU A 262 -19.18 -1.70 -5.95
C LEU A 262 -20.56 -2.03 -5.35
N GLU A 263 -20.82 -3.30 -5.04
CA GLU A 263 -22.03 -3.74 -4.34
C GLU A 263 -22.18 -3.02 -2.99
N SER A 264 -21.10 -2.85 -2.22
CA SER A 264 -21.15 -2.18 -0.92
C SER A 264 -21.53 -0.68 -1.03
N LEU A 265 -21.09 -0.01 -2.09
CA LEU A 265 -21.43 1.38 -2.39
C LEU A 265 -22.89 1.52 -2.84
N PHE A 266 -23.31 0.70 -3.82
CA PHE A 266 -24.53 0.94 -4.58
C PHE A 266 -25.67 -0.05 -4.30
N ASN A 267 -25.50 -1.05 -3.44
CA ASN A 267 -26.59 -1.97 -3.13
C ASN A 267 -27.38 -1.56 -1.87
N ARG A 268 -28.71 -1.67 -1.93
CA ARG A 268 -29.65 -1.47 -0.80
C ARG A 268 -30.61 -2.62 -0.58
N SER A 269 -30.83 -3.42 -1.61
CA SER A 269 -31.87 -4.46 -1.64
C SER A 269 -31.28 -5.79 -2.05
N LYS A 270 -32.06 -6.85 -1.85
CA LYS A 270 -31.70 -8.18 -2.38
C LYS A 270 -32.02 -8.30 -3.87
N ASP A 271 -32.83 -7.37 -4.39
CA ASP A 271 -33.34 -7.39 -5.75
C ASP A 271 -32.62 -6.40 -6.65
N GLN A 272 -32.49 -6.76 -7.94
CA GLN A 272 -31.99 -5.92 -9.03
C GLN A 272 -30.56 -5.34 -8.82
N ILE A 273 -29.72 -6.02 -8.05
CA ILE A 273 -28.34 -5.59 -7.72
C ILE A 273 -27.56 -5.18 -8.98
N SER A 274 -27.58 -6.02 -10.03
CA SER A 274 -26.92 -5.74 -11.31
C SER A 274 -27.39 -4.43 -11.96
N HIS A 275 -28.70 -4.17 -11.94
CA HIS A 275 -29.27 -2.95 -12.52
C HIS A 275 -28.84 -1.72 -11.71
N ILE A 276 -28.97 -1.78 -10.38
CA ILE A 276 -28.67 -0.65 -9.49
C ILE A 276 -27.20 -0.24 -9.61
N ILE A 277 -26.28 -1.21 -9.57
CA ILE A 277 -24.84 -0.94 -9.73
C ILE A 277 -24.54 -0.35 -11.10
N ALA A 278 -25.05 -0.97 -12.17
CA ALA A 278 -24.81 -0.49 -13.52
C ALA A 278 -25.33 0.92 -13.74
N ARG A 279 -26.54 1.21 -13.26
CA ARG A 279 -27.16 2.54 -13.39
C ARG A 279 -26.36 3.60 -12.63
N HIS A 280 -26.10 3.39 -11.34
CA HIS A 280 -25.44 4.39 -10.52
C HIS A 280 -23.99 4.64 -10.96
N LEU A 281 -23.26 3.59 -11.31
CA LEU A 281 -21.89 3.74 -11.80
C LEU A 281 -21.85 4.45 -13.16
N ALA A 282 -22.76 4.13 -14.08
CA ALA A 282 -22.86 4.83 -15.35
C ALA A 282 -23.20 6.32 -15.16
N LEU A 283 -24.12 6.67 -14.24
CA LEU A 283 -24.44 8.08 -13.93
C LEU A 283 -23.26 8.87 -13.35
N ILE A 284 -22.33 8.20 -12.66
CA ILE A 284 -21.14 8.82 -12.08
C ILE A 284 -20.12 9.14 -13.19
N ILE A 285 -19.94 8.22 -14.13
CA ILE A 285 -18.86 8.28 -15.12
C ILE A 285 -19.28 9.08 -16.36
N SER A 286 -20.52 8.91 -16.80
CA SER A 286 -20.96 9.42 -18.09
C SER A 286 -21.32 10.90 -18.07
N SER A 287 -20.97 11.59 -19.15
CA SER A 287 -21.27 13.00 -19.39
C SER A 287 -22.55 13.22 -20.21
N GLY A 288 -23.11 12.15 -20.79
CA GLY A 288 -24.34 12.22 -21.59
C GLY A 288 -24.99 10.85 -21.84
N LYS A 289 -26.15 10.86 -22.50
CA LYS A 289 -27.02 9.67 -22.67
C LYS A 289 -26.37 8.50 -23.39
N GLU A 290 -25.63 8.75 -24.47
CA GLU A 290 -24.99 7.69 -25.26
C GLU A 290 -23.87 6.99 -24.46
N GLU A 291 -23.05 7.79 -23.78
CA GLU A 291 -22.00 7.29 -22.89
C GLU A 291 -22.60 6.53 -21.70
N PHE A 292 -23.72 7.02 -21.16
CA PHE A 292 -24.48 6.36 -20.11
C PHE A 292 -24.94 4.97 -20.53
N GLU A 293 -25.60 4.84 -21.69
CA GLU A 293 -26.06 3.53 -22.20
C GLU A 293 -24.89 2.57 -22.45
N THR A 294 -23.78 3.08 -22.98
CA THR A 294 -22.57 2.29 -23.22
C THR A 294 -22.00 1.77 -21.90
N MET A 295 -21.83 2.65 -20.91
CA MET A 295 -21.28 2.29 -19.61
C MET A 295 -22.23 1.39 -18.82
N TYR A 296 -23.54 1.65 -18.86
CA TYR A 296 -24.56 0.83 -18.23
C TYR A 296 -24.50 -0.61 -18.73
N ASN A 297 -24.48 -0.81 -20.04
CA ASN A 297 -24.39 -2.13 -20.64
C ASN A 297 -23.05 -2.81 -20.32
N ARG A 298 -21.94 -2.05 -20.29
CA ARG A 298 -20.63 -2.57 -19.92
C ARG A 298 -20.60 -3.07 -18.47
N VAL A 299 -21.10 -2.30 -17.52
CA VAL A 299 -21.15 -2.70 -16.10
C VAL A 299 -22.07 -3.90 -15.89
N LYS A 300 -23.21 -3.99 -16.60
CA LYS A 300 -24.05 -5.20 -16.56
C LYS A 300 -23.31 -6.43 -17.05
N LYS A 301 -22.50 -6.31 -18.11
CA LYS A 301 -21.65 -7.41 -18.60
C LYS A 301 -20.62 -7.83 -17.55
N LEU A 302 -19.93 -6.89 -16.91
CA LEU A 302 -18.98 -7.16 -15.82
C LEU A 302 -19.66 -7.86 -14.64
N TYR A 303 -20.85 -7.41 -14.25
CA TYR A 303 -21.63 -8.09 -13.20
C TYR A 303 -22.03 -9.51 -13.61
N GLY A 304 -22.42 -9.71 -14.87
CA GLY A 304 -22.69 -11.04 -15.44
C GLY A 304 -21.49 -11.98 -15.28
N ILE A 305 -20.28 -11.50 -15.57
CA ILE A 305 -19.04 -12.26 -15.38
C ILE A 305 -18.85 -12.66 -13.91
N ARG A 306 -19.03 -11.73 -12.97
CA ARG A 306 -18.97 -12.04 -11.52
C ARG A 306 -19.97 -13.12 -11.16
N SER A 307 -21.21 -13.04 -11.66
CA SER A 307 -22.24 -14.05 -11.40
C SER A 307 -21.81 -15.44 -11.89
N GLN A 308 -21.20 -15.53 -13.07
CA GLN A 308 -20.73 -16.81 -13.60
C GLN A 308 -19.57 -17.38 -12.77
N ILE A 309 -18.62 -16.52 -12.35
CA ILE A 309 -17.48 -16.89 -11.50
C ILE A 309 -17.97 -17.49 -10.18
N VAL A 310 -18.86 -16.81 -9.45
CA VAL A 310 -19.31 -17.26 -8.12
C VAL A 310 -20.15 -18.54 -8.17
N HIS A 311 -20.79 -18.83 -9.31
CA HIS A 311 -21.54 -20.06 -9.53
C HIS A 311 -20.70 -21.19 -10.15
N GLY A 312 -19.38 -21.01 -10.28
CA GLY A 312 -18.48 -22.02 -10.83
C GLY A 312 -18.76 -22.36 -12.29
N GLN A 313 -19.45 -21.49 -13.03
CA GLN A 313 -19.74 -21.72 -14.43
C GLN A 313 -18.45 -21.60 -15.26
N SER A 314 -18.32 -22.42 -16.30
CA SER A 314 -17.19 -22.31 -17.23
C SER A 314 -17.33 -21.01 -18.03
N VAL A 315 -16.63 -19.97 -17.58
CA VAL A 315 -16.59 -18.69 -18.28
C VAL A 315 -15.59 -18.78 -19.42
N LYS A 316 -16.09 -18.90 -20.65
CA LYS A 316 -15.30 -18.59 -21.84
C LYS A 316 -15.24 -17.08 -21.95
N PHE A 317 -14.22 -16.48 -21.35
CA PHE A 317 -14.01 -15.04 -21.49
C PHE A 317 -13.72 -14.72 -22.96
N LYS A 318 -14.51 -13.81 -23.55
CA LYS A 318 -14.23 -13.28 -24.89
C LYS A 318 -13.06 -12.29 -24.90
N GLU A 319 -12.85 -11.64 -23.76
CA GLU A 319 -11.77 -10.68 -23.49
C GLU A 319 -10.90 -11.28 -22.37
N ASP A 320 -9.67 -10.81 -22.20
CA ASP A 320 -8.82 -11.29 -21.10
C ASP A 320 -9.42 -10.90 -19.74
N ILE A 321 -9.47 -11.85 -18.79
CA ILE A 321 -9.92 -11.58 -17.42
C ILE A 321 -9.04 -10.53 -16.73
N ILE A 322 -7.76 -10.44 -17.11
CA ILE A 322 -6.83 -9.44 -16.61
C ILE A 322 -7.31 -8.04 -17.00
N ASP A 323 -7.61 -7.82 -18.29
CA ASP A 323 -8.10 -6.54 -18.80
C ASP A 323 -9.43 -6.15 -18.16
N GLN A 324 -10.35 -7.10 -18.03
CA GLN A 324 -11.63 -6.88 -17.37
C GLN A 324 -11.49 -6.56 -15.87
N THR A 325 -10.51 -7.16 -15.20
CA THR A 325 -10.20 -6.86 -13.79
C THR A 325 -9.60 -5.47 -13.65
N ASN A 326 -8.68 -5.08 -14.54
CA ASN A 326 -8.07 -3.75 -14.55
C ASN A 326 -9.10 -2.64 -14.81
N GLU A 327 -10.01 -2.86 -15.77
CA GLU A 327 -11.12 -1.95 -16.03
C GLU A 327 -12.04 -1.86 -14.81
N LEU A 328 -12.44 -3.00 -14.22
CA LEU A 328 -13.29 -3.01 -13.03
C LEU A 328 -12.61 -2.28 -11.85
N GLN A 329 -11.30 -2.38 -11.74
CA GLN A 329 -10.52 -1.65 -10.73
C GLN A 329 -10.58 -0.13 -10.96
N ASP A 330 -10.45 0.34 -12.21
CA ASP A 330 -10.60 1.75 -12.57
C ASP A 330 -12.00 2.29 -12.27
N LEU A 331 -13.03 1.51 -12.61
CA LEU A 331 -14.42 1.82 -12.30
C LEU A 331 -14.66 1.91 -10.79
N THR A 332 -14.14 0.94 -10.03
CA THR A 332 -14.26 0.89 -8.57
C THR A 332 -13.58 2.08 -7.90
N ARG A 333 -12.34 2.40 -8.32
CA ARG A 333 -11.61 3.59 -7.85
C ARG A 333 -12.42 4.87 -8.11
N THR A 334 -12.94 5.02 -9.33
CA THR A 334 -13.73 6.20 -9.71
C THR A 334 -14.97 6.34 -8.84
N ALA A 335 -15.68 5.24 -8.58
CA ALA A 335 -16.83 5.21 -7.69
C ALA A 335 -16.48 5.61 -6.25
N ILE A 336 -15.39 5.06 -5.70
CA ILE A 336 -14.93 5.38 -4.34
C ILE A 336 -14.57 6.86 -4.22
N LEU A 337 -13.76 7.38 -5.14
CA LEU A 337 -13.37 8.79 -5.15
C LEU A 337 -14.56 9.73 -5.28
N TYR A 338 -15.52 9.39 -6.13
CA TYR A 338 -16.76 10.15 -6.27
C TYR A 338 -17.52 10.21 -4.94
N CYS A 339 -17.70 9.05 -4.28
CA CYS A 339 -18.40 8.97 -3.01
C CYS A 339 -17.69 9.76 -1.91
N MET A 340 -16.36 9.61 -1.76
CA MET A 340 -15.55 10.37 -0.80
C MET A 340 -15.70 11.89 -1.01
N LYS A 341 -15.56 12.36 -2.25
CA LYS A 341 -15.66 13.80 -2.59
C LYS A 341 -17.05 14.35 -2.37
N SER A 342 -18.10 13.54 -2.58
CA SER A 342 -19.47 13.97 -2.39
C SER A 342 -19.81 14.25 -0.92
N LYS A 343 -19.10 13.61 0.03
CA LYS A 343 -19.39 13.60 1.48
C LYS A 343 -20.87 13.33 1.80
N LYS A 344 -21.57 12.60 0.92
CA LYS A 344 -22.99 12.25 1.07
C LYS A 344 -23.13 10.96 1.88
N THR A 345 -24.20 10.90 2.68
CA THR A 345 -24.70 9.63 3.18
C THR A 345 -25.19 8.75 2.02
N LYS A 346 -25.40 7.45 2.30
CA LYS A 346 -25.94 6.54 1.29
C LYS A 346 -27.29 7.03 0.74
N ASP A 347 -28.17 7.55 1.60
CA ASP A 347 -29.51 8.07 1.25
C ASP A 347 -29.48 9.31 0.37
N GLU A 348 -28.63 10.25 0.70
CA GLU A 348 -28.44 11.45 -0.11
C GLU A 348 -27.81 11.12 -1.46
N LEU A 349 -26.86 10.18 -1.50
CA LEU A 349 -26.24 9.75 -2.75
C LEU A 349 -27.27 9.14 -3.70
N PHE A 350 -28.12 8.22 -3.21
CA PHE A 350 -29.12 7.57 -4.05
C PHE A 350 -30.20 8.55 -4.50
N SER A 351 -30.70 9.41 -3.61
CA SER A 351 -31.65 10.45 -3.98
C SER A 351 -31.06 11.36 -5.06
N TYR A 352 -29.80 11.75 -4.93
CA TYR A 352 -29.09 12.56 -5.92
C TYR A 352 -28.95 11.83 -7.27
N LEU A 353 -28.49 10.58 -7.28
CA LEU A 353 -28.30 9.81 -8.51
C LEU A 353 -29.64 9.52 -9.21
N ASN A 354 -30.69 9.20 -8.46
CA ASN A 354 -32.03 9.00 -9.01
C ASN A 354 -32.60 10.29 -9.65
N ALA A 355 -32.29 11.46 -9.08
CA ALA A 355 -32.71 12.75 -9.60
C ALA A 355 -31.87 13.24 -10.79
N LYS A 356 -30.58 12.87 -10.87
CA LYS A 356 -29.65 13.34 -11.91
C LYS A 356 -30.15 13.02 -13.32
N GLY A 357 -30.83 11.89 -13.48
CA GLY A 357 -31.45 11.43 -14.71
C GLY A 357 -30.44 11.08 -15.80
N TYR A 358 -30.43 9.83 -16.23
CA TYR A 358 -30.27 9.35 -17.61
C TYR A 358 -30.88 7.95 -17.68
#